data_AF-A0A1F7FCI9-F1
#
_entry.id   AF-A0A1F7FCI9-F1
#
_cell.length_a   1.000
_cell.length_b   1.000
_cell.length_c   1.000
_cell.angle_alpha   90.00
_cell.angle_beta   90.00
_cell.angle_gamma   90.00
#
_symmetry.space_group_name_H-M   'P 1'
#
loop_
_entity.id
_entity.type
_entity.pdbx_description
1 polymer ?
#
loop_
_entity_poly.entity_id
_entity_poly.type
_entity_poly.pdbx_seq_one_letter_code
_entity_poly.pdbx_strand_id
1 'polypeptide(L)'
;MEIDMLRFFSKREVEALARETALVERRSPITGIKFLLTFTTGLLSVPDGTLAQLAAFLSCACQTDVSAQAVDERINAMAMEFMRHCLP
;
A
#
# COMPACT_ATOMS: atom_id res chain seq x y z
N MET A 1 17.79 -11.22 -3.97
CA MET A 1 18.16 -9.80 -4.12
C MET A 1 17.03 -9.00 -3.53
N GLU A 2 17.18 -8.47 -2.31
CA GLU A 2 16.17 -7.57 -1.73
C GLU A 2 16.26 -6.23 -2.47
N ILE A 3 15.22 -5.90 -3.23
CA ILE A 3 15.09 -4.57 -3.82
C ILE A 3 14.64 -3.64 -2.70
N ASP A 4 15.55 -2.76 -2.27
CA ASP A 4 15.23 -1.68 -1.33
C ASP A 4 14.41 -0.60 -2.07
N MET A 5 13.11 -0.84 -2.19
CA MET A 5 12.14 0.06 -2.80
C MET A 5 12.15 1.46 -2.16
N LEU A 6 12.61 1.61 -0.91
CA LEU A 6 12.76 2.91 -0.25
C LEU A 6 13.86 3.78 -0.89
N ARG A 7 14.75 3.20 -1.71
CA ARG A 7 15.71 3.96 -2.53
C ARG A 7 15.06 4.59 -3.75
N PHE A 8 13.97 4.01 -4.25
CA PHE A 8 13.22 4.52 -5.39
C PHE A 8 12.12 5.49 -4.97
N PHE A 9 11.58 5.29 -3.76
CA PHE A 9 10.50 6.09 -3.22
C PHE A 9 10.94 6.87 -1.98
N SER A 10 10.94 8.19 -2.06
CA SER A 10 11.05 9.05 -0.88
C SER A 10 9.85 8.82 0.03
N LYS A 11 10.07 8.22 1.20
CA LYS A 11 9.02 8.00 2.21
C LYS A 11 8.22 9.28 2.49
N ARG A 12 8.87 10.43 2.53
CA ARG A 12 8.20 11.72 2.78
C ARG A 12 7.22 12.07 1.66
N GLU A 13 7.65 11.89 0.41
CA GLU A 13 6.82 12.21 -0.77
C GLU A 13 5.67 11.24 -0.90
N VAL A 14 5.90 9.94 -0.68
CA VAL A 14 4.83 8.94 -0.70
C VAL A 14 3.78 9.21 0.38
N GLU A 15 4.20 9.57 1.60
CA GLU A 15 3.24 9.90 2.66
C GLU A 15 2.54 11.25 2.42
N ALA A 16 3.15 12.19 1.70
CA ALA A 16 2.49 13.42 1.25
C ALA A 16 1.43 13.11 0.18
N LEU A 17 1.80 12.37 -0.86
CA LEU A 17 0.88 11.92 -1.92
C LEU A 17 -0.30 11.15 -1.34
N ALA A 18 -0.05 10.25 -0.38
CA ALA A 18 -1.13 9.49 0.27
C ALA A 18 -2.15 10.38 0.98
N ARG A 19 -1.76 11.56 1.46
CA ARG A 19 -2.69 12.54 2.04
C ARG A 19 -3.38 13.37 0.96
N GLU A 20 -2.61 13.80 -0.05
CA GLU A 20 -3.11 14.62 -1.17
C GLU A 20 -4.20 13.89 -1.96
N THR A 21 -4.05 12.59 -2.19
CA THR A 21 -5.04 11.76 -2.87
C THR A 21 -6.12 11.20 -1.94
N ALA A 22 -6.15 11.62 -0.67
CA ALA A 22 -7.05 11.11 0.36
C ALA A 22 -6.99 9.59 0.60
N LEU A 23 -5.91 8.91 0.19
CA LEU A 23 -5.66 7.51 0.58
C LEU A 23 -5.54 7.39 2.12
N VAL A 24 -4.91 8.36 2.78
CA VAL A 24 -4.75 8.43 4.23
C VAL A 24 -5.23 9.80 4.73
N GLU A 25 -6.44 9.87 5.26
CA GLU A 25 -7.01 11.12 5.81
C GLU A 25 -6.71 11.31 7.30
N ARG A 26 -6.63 10.21 8.06
CA ARG A 26 -6.37 10.21 9.51
C ARG A 26 -5.22 9.26 9.86
N ARG A 27 -4.75 9.32 11.11
CA ARG A 27 -3.75 8.37 11.62
C ARG A 27 -4.27 6.94 11.43
N SER A 28 -3.62 6.21 10.52
CA SER A 28 -3.98 4.85 10.13
C SER A 28 -2.74 3.95 10.22
N PRO A 29 -2.88 2.68 10.65
CA PRO A 29 -1.80 1.71 10.54
C PRO A 29 -1.35 1.46 9.10
N ILE A 30 -2.29 1.56 8.14
CA ILE A 30 -2.06 1.41 6.71
C ILE A 30 -1.64 2.76 6.13
N THR A 31 -0.35 3.08 6.23
CA THR A 31 0.22 4.31 5.67
C THR A 31 0.48 4.19 4.17
N GLY A 32 0.76 5.30 3.50
CA GLY A 32 1.01 5.33 2.06
C GLY A 32 2.15 4.40 1.65
N ILE A 33 3.28 4.45 2.39
CA ILE A 33 4.44 3.62 2.05
C ILE A 33 4.17 2.13 2.25
N LYS A 34 3.43 1.75 3.30
CA LYS A 34 3.09 0.34 3.57
C LYS A 34 2.13 -0.21 2.53
N PHE A 35 1.16 0.61 2.12
CA PHE A 35 0.25 0.28 1.03
C PHE A 35 1.02 0.08 -0.29
N LEU A 36 1.83 1.08 -0.69
CA LEU A 36 2.61 1.03 -1.92
C LEU A 36 3.53 -0.20 -1.97
N LEU A 37 4.30 -0.44 -0.91
CA LEU A 37 5.20 -1.59 -0.83
C LEU A 37 4.44 -2.91 -0.89
N THR A 38 3.32 -3.03 -0.19
CA THR A 38 2.55 -4.29 -0.20
C THR A 38 1.96 -4.57 -1.58
N PHE A 39 1.41 -3.56 -2.26
CA PHE A 39 0.82 -3.77 -3.58
C PHE A 39 1.87 -3.99 -4.66
N THR A 40 2.98 -3.25 -4.63
CA THR A 40 4.07 -3.46 -5.59
C THR A 40 4.77 -4.81 -5.37
N THR A 41 5.16 -5.15 -4.14
CA THR A 41 5.90 -6.40 -3.88
C THR A 41 4.98 -7.63 -3.82
N GLY A 42 3.79 -7.49 -3.25
CA GLY A 42 2.80 -8.54 -3.13
C GLY A 42 2.25 -8.97 -4.49
N LEU A 43 1.87 -8.02 -5.36
CA LEU A 43 1.40 -8.35 -6.71
C LEU A 43 2.52 -8.88 -7.60
N LEU A 44 3.75 -8.38 -7.47
CA LEU A 44 4.90 -8.93 -8.21
C LEU A 44 5.22 -10.38 -7.80
N SER A 45 5.02 -10.71 -6.52
CA SER A 45 5.30 -12.06 -6.00
C SER A 45 4.16 -13.03 -6.27
N VAL A 46 2.91 -12.56 -6.31
CA VAL A 46 1.70 -13.37 -6.52
C VAL A 46 0.71 -12.59 -7.41
N PRO A 47 0.86 -12.66 -8.74
CA PRO A 47 0.02 -11.89 -9.67
C PRO A 47 -1.48 -12.17 -9.53
N ASP A 48 -1.84 -13.41 -9.18
CA ASP A 48 -3.23 -13.86 -8.93
C ASP A 48 -3.55 -13.95 -7.43
N GLY A 49 -2.88 -13.12 -6.61
CA GLY A 49 -3.03 -13.10 -5.17
C GLY A 49 -4.46 -12.73 -4.75
N THR A 50 -4.99 -13.46 -3.77
CA THR A 50 -6.31 -13.17 -3.19
C THR A 50 -6.25 -11.96 -2.24
N LEU A 51 -7.41 -11.32 -2.00
CA LEU A 51 -7.54 -10.27 -0.98
C LEU A 51 -7.07 -10.74 0.41
N ALA A 52 -7.29 -12.01 0.76
CA ALA A 52 -6.83 -12.58 2.03
C ALA A 52 -5.29 -12.63 2.13
N GLN A 53 -4.61 -12.95 1.03
CA GLN A 53 -3.14 -12.94 0.99
C GLN A 53 -2.60 -11.51 1.07
N LEU A 54 -3.21 -10.55 0.37
CA LEU A 54 -2.87 -9.13 0.49
C LEU A 54 -3.06 -8.61 1.93
N ALA A 55 -4.15 -9.00 2.58
CA ALA A 55 -4.41 -8.65 3.98
C ALA A 55 -3.35 -9.24 4.93
N ALA A 56 -2.89 -10.47 4.69
CA ALA A 56 -1.79 -11.06 5.46
C ALA A 56 -0.47 -10.28 5.29
N PHE A 57 -0.13 -9.89 4.06
CA PHE A 57 1.06 -9.07 3.79
C PHE A 57 0.97 -7.69 4.46
N LEU A 58 -0.18 -7.02 4.32
CA LEU A 58 -0.43 -5.72 4.96
C LEU A 58 -0.40 -5.85 6.48
N SER A 59 -0.92 -6.94 7.05
CA SER A 59 -0.87 -7.18 8.50
C SER A 59 0.56 -7.27 9.00
N CYS A 60 1.42 -8.00 8.27
CA CYS A 60 2.84 -8.10 8.56
C CYS A 60 3.55 -6.73 8.47
N ALA A 61 3.35 -5.99 7.38
CA ALA A 61 3.94 -4.66 7.18
C ALA A 61 3.43 -3.62 8.19
N CYS A 62 2.17 -3.74 8.61
CA CYS A 62 1.56 -2.85 9.57
C CYS A 62 1.88 -3.21 11.03
N GLN A 63 2.32 -4.45 11.28
CA GLN A 63 2.47 -5.04 12.62
C GLN A 63 1.17 -4.99 13.42
N THR A 64 0.04 -5.18 12.74
CA THR A 64 -1.31 -5.21 13.31
C THR A 64 -2.24 -5.95 12.37
N ASP A 65 -3.32 -6.53 12.87
CA ASP A 65 -4.26 -7.28 12.03
C ASP A 65 -5.00 -6.35 11.07
N VAL A 66 -4.90 -6.66 9.77
CA VAL A 66 -5.64 -6.03 8.69
C VAL A 66 -6.56 -7.08 8.09
N SER A 67 -7.86 -6.81 8.07
CA SER A 67 -8.85 -7.73 7.48
C SER A 67 -8.88 -7.61 5.96
N ALA A 68 -9.32 -8.67 5.26
CA ALA A 68 -9.53 -8.62 3.81
C ALA A 68 -10.52 -7.51 3.41
N GLN A 69 -11.56 -7.28 4.22
CA GLN A 69 -12.50 -6.17 4.01
C GLN A 69 -11.81 -4.80 4.11
N ALA A 70 -10.93 -4.60 5.08
CA ALA A 70 -10.19 -3.34 5.22
C ALA A 70 -9.24 -3.08 4.03
N VAL A 71 -8.77 -4.14 3.35
CA VAL A 71 -8.03 -4.03 2.09
C VAL A 71 -8.98 -3.65 0.96
N ASP A 72 -10.09 -4.38 0.81
CA ASP A 72 -11.09 -4.16 -0.24
C ASP A 72 -11.64 -2.71 -0.23
N GLU A 73 -12.05 -2.20 0.93
CA GLU A 73 -12.52 -0.81 1.11
C GLU A 73 -11.46 0.23 0.72
N ARG A 74 -10.18 -0.15 0.76
CA ARG A 74 -9.03 0.70 0.45
C ARG A 74 -8.65 0.61 -1.02
N ILE A 75 -9.07 -0.41 -1.75
CA ILE A 75 -8.92 -0.51 -3.21
C ILE A 75 -10.08 0.24 -3.85
N ASN A 76 -9.92 1.55 -3.94
CA ASN A 76 -10.93 2.46 -4.49
C ASN A 76 -10.29 3.52 -5.39
N ALA A 77 -11.09 4.47 -5.87
CA ALA A 77 -10.61 5.53 -6.77
C ALA A 77 -9.43 6.34 -6.20
N MET A 78 -9.40 6.57 -4.88
CA MET A 78 -8.32 7.33 -4.22
C MET A 78 -7.01 6.54 -4.19
N ALA A 79 -7.08 5.23 -3.95
CA ALA A 79 -5.91 4.35 -4.05
C ALA A 79 -5.41 4.23 -5.49
N MET A 80 -6.31 4.17 -6.47
CA MET A 80 -5.92 4.17 -7.89
C MET A 80 -5.16 5.44 -8.26
N GLU A 81 -5.64 6.61 -7.83
CA GLU A 81 -4.97 7.88 -8.09
C GLU A 81 -3.62 7.96 -7.39
N PHE A 82 -3.55 7.55 -6.12
CA PHE A 82 -2.28 7.41 -5.39
C PHE A 82 -1.27 6.55 -6.15
N MET A 83 -1.69 5.38 -6.64
CA MET A 83 -0.81 4.45 -7.34
C MET A 83 -0.33 5.01 -8.68
N ARG A 84 -1.17 5.76 -9.42
CA ARG A 84 -0.75 6.45 -10.66
C ARG A 84 0.31 7.52 -10.41
N HIS A 85 0.22 8.24 -9.30
CA HIS A 85 1.25 9.20 -8.93
C HIS A 85 2.57 8.52 -8.51
N CYS A 86 2.49 7.30 -7.95
CA CYS A 86 3.67 6.57 -7.50
C CYS A 86 4.35 5.76 -8.61
N LEU A 87 3.60 5.21 -9.57
CA LEU A 87 4.09 4.29 -10.60
C LEU A 87 3.77 4.84 -12.00
N PRO A 88 4.72 5.55 -12.66
CA PRO A 88 4.58 6.01 -14.03
C PRO A 88 4.69 4.88 -15.07
#